data_AF-A0A6G3XVV2-F1
#
_entry.id   AF-A0A6G3XVV2-F1
#
_cell.length_a   1.000
_cell.length_b   1.000
_cell.length_c   1.000
_cell.angle_alpha   90.00
_cell.angle_beta   90.00
_cell.angle_gamma   90.00
#
_symmetry.space_group_name_H-M   'P 1'
#
loop_
_entity.id
_entity.type
_entity.pdbx_description
1 polymer ?
#
loop_
_entity_poly.entity_id
_entity_poly.type
_entity_poly.pdbx_seq_one_letter_code
_entity_poly.pdbx_strand_id
1 'polypeptide(L)'
;EHGHGTHVASTIAGTGQASDGLRRGVAPGAQLSIGRVCGQDGSCAGSAVIAGMEWAAKSGADVVNMSLGGAPSDGKDPLSTAVNTLSRTYGTLFVISAGNAGPDAETVGAPGAADEALTVAAVDKSDQMARFSSRGPRVGDGAVKPDISAPGVDIVAARAKGTGMGKPVDDFYTSASGTSMASPHMAGAAAIIAQQHPDFTGRQIKSLLMATSKDLGHDLFAQGSGRVDVARAIDPKIIPEGNLNFGRAEYPHAPVSRTVAYTNWTDEPVTLALAVSASQADRPAP
;
A
#
# COMPACT_ATOMS: atom_id res chain seq x y z
N GLU A 1 -13.61 6.15 21.20
CA GLU A 1 -12.15 6.35 21.18
C GLU A 1 -11.68 6.39 19.72
N HIS A 2 -11.08 7.51 19.30
CA HIS A 2 -10.64 7.92 17.96
C HIS A 2 -11.54 7.65 16.73
N GLY A 3 -11.97 6.43 16.43
CA GLY A 3 -12.81 6.10 15.26
C GLY A 3 -12.03 5.81 13.97
N HIS A 4 -10.70 5.95 14.00
CA HIS A 4 -9.80 5.67 12.88
C HIS A 4 -9.91 4.24 12.34
N GLY A 5 -9.82 3.24 13.21
CA GLY A 5 -9.96 1.84 12.80
C GLY A 5 -11.30 1.53 12.13
N THR A 6 -12.39 2.15 12.58
CA THR A 6 -13.73 1.99 11.96
C THR A 6 -13.78 2.60 10.56
N HIS A 7 -13.23 3.80 10.38
CA HIS A 7 -13.17 4.47 9.08
C HIS A 7 -12.34 3.65 8.09
N VAL A 8 -11.16 3.19 8.52
CA VAL A 8 -10.28 2.29 7.75
C VAL A 8 -11.01 1.00 7.37
N ALA A 9 -11.58 0.28 8.34
CA ALA A 9 -12.29 -0.98 8.10
C ALA A 9 -13.46 -0.81 7.11
N SER A 10 -14.22 0.27 7.24
CA SER A 10 -15.34 0.56 6.34
C SER A 10 -14.92 0.97 4.93
N THR A 11 -13.73 1.56 4.77
CA THR A 11 -13.14 1.84 3.45
C THR A 11 -12.79 0.53 2.73
N ILE A 12 -12.38 -0.51 3.47
CA ILE A 12 -12.15 -1.85 2.93
C ILE A 12 -13.48 -2.53 2.61
N ALA A 13 -14.31 -2.81 3.62
CA ALA A 13 -15.44 -3.73 3.48
C ALA A 13 -16.78 -3.18 4.00
N GLY A 14 -16.92 -1.86 4.13
CA GLY A 14 -18.18 -1.25 4.55
C GLY A 14 -19.30 -1.55 3.55
N THR A 15 -20.46 -2.02 4.02
CA THR A 15 -21.60 -2.33 3.14
C THR A 15 -22.23 -1.07 2.52
N GLY A 16 -22.04 0.08 3.16
CA GLY A 16 -22.63 1.36 2.75
C GLY A 16 -24.11 1.51 3.11
N GLN A 17 -24.67 0.63 3.94
CA GLN A 17 -26.11 0.56 4.23
C GLN A 17 -26.71 1.89 4.72
N ALA A 18 -26.01 2.65 5.56
CA ALA A 18 -26.48 3.94 6.07
C ALA A 18 -26.48 5.07 5.02
N SER A 19 -26.13 4.75 3.76
CA SER A 19 -26.10 5.67 2.63
C SER A 19 -26.71 5.04 1.37
N ASP A 20 -27.56 4.01 1.52
CA ASP A 20 -28.14 3.24 0.41
C ASP A 20 -27.09 2.70 -0.58
N GLY A 21 -25.90 2.37 -0.07
CA GLY A 21 -24.78 1.85 -0.85
C GLY A 21 -23.87 2.91 -1.48
N LEU A 22 -24.17 4.20 -1.37
CA LEU A 22 -23.36 5.29 -1.94
C LEU A 22 -21.92 5.30 -1.39
N ARG A 23 -21.74 5.00 -0.10
CA ARG A 23 -20.45 5.02 0.63
C ARG A 23 -20.00 3.62 1.01
N ARG A 24 -20.09 2.70 0.05
CA ARG A 24 -19.62 1.33 0.17
C ARG A 24 -18.09 1.29 0.11
N GLY A 25 -17.49 0.37 0.86
CA GLY A 25 -16.06 0.07 0.78
C GLY A 25 -15.70 -0.60 -0.53
N VAL A 26 -14.41 -0.75 -0.79
CA VAL A 26 -13.91 -1.32 -2.06
C VAL A 26 -14.31 -2.79 -2.22
N ALA A 27 -14.23 -3.59 -1.16
CA ALA A 27 -14.53 -5.02 -1.13
C ALA A 27 -15.57 -5.36 -0.03
N PRO A 28 -16.86 -4.97 -0.20
CA PRO A 28 -17.90 -5.13 0.82
C PRO A 28 -18.23 -6.58 1.19
N GLY A 29 -17.84 -7.55 0.35
CA GLY A 29 -18.01 -8.98 0.60
C GLY A 29 -16.84 -9.63 1.32
N ALA A 30 -15.75 -8.90 1.57
CA ALA A 30 -14.60 -9.42 2.29
C ALA A 30 -14.93 -9.59 3.78
N GLN A 31 -14.40 -10.66 4.38
CA GLN A 31 -14.46 -10.87 5.82
C GLN A 31 -13.36 -10.06 6.52
N LEU A 32 -13.67 -9.47 7.66
CA LEU A 32 -12.71 -8.66 8.43
C LEU A 32 -12.35 -9.33 9.76
N SER A 33 -11.05 -9.51 9.97
CA SER A 33 -10.46 -9.80 11.28
C SER A 33 -9.83 -8.53 11.83
N ILE A 34 -10.26 -8.10 13.04
CA ILE A 34 -9.85 -6.81 13.61
C ILE A 34 -8.86 -7.02 14.76
N GLY A 35 -7.57 -6.76 14.51
CA GLY A 35 -6.52 -6.74 15.51
C GLY A 35 -6.24 -5.33 16.02
N ARG A 36 -6.62 -5.01 17.26
CA ARG A 36 -6.26 -3.74 17.90
C ARG A 36 -4.84 -3.82 18.46
N VAL A 37 -3.93 -3.03 17.90
CA VAL A 37 -2.51 -2.98 18.31
C VAL A 37 -2.08 -1.62 18.90
N CYS A 38 -2.96 -0.62 18.86
CA CYS A 38 -2.70 0.72 19.38
C CYS A 38 -3.53 1.01 20.63
N GLY A 39 -2.93 1.79 21.53
CA GLY A 39 -3.53 2.28 22.76
C GLY A 39 -4.65 3.30 22.52
N GLN A 40 -5.24 3.80 23.61
CA GLN A 40 -6.31 4.80 23.54
C GLN A 40 -5.83 6.17 23.05
N ASP A 41 -4.55 6.46 23.24
CA ASP A 41 -3.83 7.66 22.79
C ASP A 41 -3.42 7.60 21.30
N GLY A 42 -3.72 6.50 20.61
CA GLY A 42 -3.31 6.27 19.23
C GLY A 42 -1.85 5.82 19.07
N SER A 43 -1.08 5.68 20.15
CA SER A 43 0.27 5.14 20.09
C SER A 43 0.24 3.62 19.89
N CYS A 44 1.17 3.10 19.10
CA CYS A 44 1.25 1.68 18.79
C CYS A 44 2.63 1.17 19.21
N ALA A 45 2.69 0.36 20.26
CA ALA A 45 3.96 -0.25 20.67
C ALA A 45 4.43 -1.23 19.58
N GLY A 46 5.68 -1.13 19.15
CA GLY A 46 6.22 -1.98 18.08
C GLY A 46 6.04 -3.47 18.34
N SER A 47 6.18 -3.92 19.60
CA SER A 47 5.92 -5.31 19.99
C SER A 47 4.46 -5.74 19.79
N ALA A 48 3.50 -4.88 20.11
CA ALA A 48 2.07 -5.15 19.89
C ALA A 48 1.74 -5.20 18.39
N VAL A 49 2.37 -4.33 17.60
CA VAL A 49 2.22 -4.33 16.14
C VAL A 49 2.76 -5.64 15.55
N ILE A 50 3.96 -6.09 15.94
CA ILE A 50 4.53 -7.38 15.49
C ILE A 50 3.63 -8.54 15.89
N ALA A 51 3.15 -8.58 17.14
CA ALA A 51 2.24 -9.63 17.60
C ALA A 51 0.93 -9.66 16.79
N GLY A 52 0.40 -8.49 16.42
CA GLY A 52 -0.76 -8.38 15.54
C GLY A 52 -0.49 -8.87 14.11
N MET A 53 0.68 -8.55 13.54
CA MET A 53 1.10 -9.06 12.23
C MET A 53 1.20 -10.59 12.25
N GLU A 54 1.84 -11.16 13.27
CA GLU A 54 1.98 -12.61 13.42
C GLU A 54 0.64 -13.30 13.57
N TRP A 55 -0.24 -12.76 14.43
CA TRP A 55 -1.58 -13.30 14.62
C TRP A 55 -2.36 -13.31 13.31
N ALA A 56 -2.36 -12.21 12.55
CA ALA A 56 -3.10 -12.12 11.30
C ALA A 56 -2.58 -13.11 10.26
N ALA A 57 -1.26 -13.17 10.05
CA ALA A 57 -0.65 -14.10 9.08
C ALA A 57 -0.88 -15.57 9.47
N LYS A 58 -0.67 -15.95 10.74
CA LYS A 58 -0.92 -17.31 11.24
C LYS A 58 -2.39 -17.71 11.18
N SER A 59 -3.30 -16.74 11.24
CA SER A 59 -4.74 -16.96 11.11
C SER A 59 -5.20 -17.12 9.65
N GLY A 60 -4.29 -17.07 8.68
CA GLY A 60 -4.58 -17.25 7.26
C GLY A 60 -5.16 -16.01 6.59
N ALA A 61 -4.83 -14.80 7.04
CA ALA A 61 -5.22 -13.59 6.33
C ALA A 61 -4.50 -13.48 4.98
N ASP A 62 -5.26 -13.33 3.89
CA ASP A 62 -4.71 -13.07 2.55
C ASP A 62 -4.07 -11.68 2.48
N VAL A 63 -4.76 -10.69 3.07
CA VAL A 63 -4.38 -9.27 3.06
C VAL A 63 -4.48 -8.68 4.46
N VAL A 64 -3.43 -7.98 4.89
CA VAL A 64 -3.38 -7.26 6.18
C VAL A 64 -3.17 -5.78 5.92
N ASN A 65 -4.18 -4.96 6.22
CA ASN A 65 -4.05 -3.50 6.16
C ASN A 65 -3.46 -2.93 7.45
N MET A 66 -2.42 -2.10 7.31
CA MET A 66 -1.74 -1.43 8.42
C MET A 66 -1.67 0.08 8.16
N SER A 67 -2.72 0.78 8.59
CA SER A 67 -2.82 2.25 8.51
C SER A 67 -2.09 2.94 9.67
N LEU A 68 -0.85 2.52 9.94
CA LEU A 68 0.03 2.98 11.01
C LEU A 68 1.46 3.10 10.49
N GLY A 69 2.32 3.82 11.21
CA GLY A 69 3.72 3.95 10.84
C GLY A 69 4.55 4.61 11.94
N GLY A 70 5.87 4.56 11.77
CA GLY A 70 6.87 5.18 12.63
C GLY A 70 7.83 6.06 11.85
N ALA A 71 9.02 6.27 12.42
CA ALA A 71 10.07 7.08 11.83
C ALA A 71 10.56 6.51 10.47
N PRO A 72 11.14 7.38 9.60
CA PRO A 72 11.86 6.94 8.41
C PRO A 72 12.84 5.81 8.70
N SER A 73 12.91 4.81 7.82
CA SER A 73 13.66 3.57 8.05
C SER A 73 14.31 3.07 6.75
N ASP A 74 15.44 2.38 6.88
CA ASP A 74 16.11 1.66 5.80
C ASP A 74 15.48 0.28 5.50
N GLY A 75 14.41 -0.07 6.20
CA GLY A 75 13.69 -1.33 6.04
C GLY A 75 14.31 -2.51 6.80
N LYS A 76 15.35 -2.29 7.60
CA LYS A 76 15.98 -3.34 8.44
C LYS A 76 15.52 -3.32 9.90
N ASP A 77 14.66 -2.38 10.26
CA ASP A 77 14.06 -2.33 11.58
C ASP A 77 13.20 -3.58 11.88
N PRO A 78 12.88 -3.87 13.16
CA PRO A 78 12.13 -5.06 13.53
C PRO A 78 10.74 -5.18 12.89
N LEU A 79 10.03 -4.06 12.67
CA LEU A 79 8.71 -4.08 12.05
C LEU A 79 8.81 -4.45 10.58
N SER A 80 9.77 -3.84 9.87
CA SER A 80 9.99 -4.13 8.46
C SER A 80 10.49 -5.55 8.23
N THR A 81 11.36 -6.05 9.12
CA THR A 81 11.83 -7.45 9.10
C THR A 81 10.70 -8.43 9.35
N ALA A 82 9.77 -8.12 10.28
CA ALA A 82 8.60 -8.93 10.53
C ALA A 82 7.68 -9.01 9.30
N VAL A 83 7.40 -7.88 8.64
CA VAL A 83 6.62 -7.86 7.38
C VAL A 83 7.27 -8.73 6.32
N ASN A 84 8.57 -8.56 6.08
CA ASN A 84 9.29 -9.33 5.08
C ASN A 84 9.22 -10.85 5.36
N THR A 85 9.42 -11.24 6.63
CA THR A 85 9.41 -12.64 7.04
C THR A 85 8.02 -13.24 6.90
N LEU A 86 7.00 -12.59 7.46
CA LEU A 86 5.63 -13.10 7.45
C LEU A 86 5.05 -13.18 6.04
N SER A 87 5.33 -12.20 5.18
CA SER A 87 4.89 -12.22 3.78
C SER A 87 5.45 -13.45 3.04
N ARG A 88 6.74 -13.74 3.24
CA ARG A 88 7.42 -14.88 2.60
C ARG A 88 6.99 -16.22 3.16
N THR A 89 6.71 -16.29 4.46
CA THR A 89 6.34 -17.54 5.14
C THR A 89 4.89 -17.93 4.89
N TYR A 90 3.96 -16.98 4.92
CA TYR A 90 2.53 -17.26 4.89
C TYR A 90 1.85 -16.86 3.56
N GLY A 91 2.57 -16.19 2.66
CA GLY A 91 1.98 -15.66 1.43
C GLY A 91 1.07 -14.45 1.66
N THR A 92 0.92 -13.97 2.89
CA THR A 92 0.11 -12.80 3.26
C THR A 92 0.66 -11.51 2.64
N LEU A 93 -0.21 -10.70 2.06
CA LEU A 93 0.13 -9.34 1.60
C LEU A 93 -0.09 -8.31 2.71
N PHE A 94 0.97 -7.63 3.13
CA PHE A 94 0.86 -6.48 4.03
C PHE A 94 0.73 -5.19 3.23
N VAL A 95 -0.41 -4.52 3.35
CA VAL A 95 -0.71 -3.22 2.72
C VAL A 95 -0.55 -2.13 3.77
N ILE A 96 0.39 -1.22 3.57
CA ILE A 96 0.86 -0.31 4.62
C ILE A 96 0.81 1.13 4.12
N SER A 97 0.33 2.05 4.95
CA SER A 97 0.32 3.47 4.60
C SER A 97 1.75 4.04 4.52
N ALA A 98 2.07 4.85 3.51
CA ALA A 98 3.41 5.41 3.34
C ALA A 98 3.84 6.36 4.47
N GLY A 99 2.89 7.06 5.08
CA GLY A 99 3.11 8.08 6.10
C GLY A 99 2.61 9.45 5.65
N ASN A 100 2.46 10.36 6.61
CA ASN A 100 1.95 11.71 6.39
C ASN A 100 3.02 12.80 6.65
N ALA A 101 4.29 12.48 6.42
CA ALA A 101 5.44 13.36 6.71
C ALA A 101 6.04 14.02 5.46
N GLY A 102 5.36 13.94 4.31
CA GLY A 102 5.75 14.67 3.10
C GLY A 102 5.57 16.19 3.21
N PRO A 103 5.97 16.97 2.20
CA PRO A 103 6.36 16.55 0.86
C PRO A 103 7.87 16.31 0.69
N ASP A 104 8.65 16.38 1.76
CA ASP A 104 10.09 16.17 1.69
C ASP A 104 10.41 14.69 1.38
N ALA A 105 11.54 14.47 0.71
CA ALA A 105 12.06 13.15 0.38
C ALA A 105 12.47 12.37 1.65
N GLU A 106 12.63 11.05 1.52
CA GLU A 106 13.10 10.18 2.62
C GLU A 106 12.20 10.17 3.87
N THR A 107 10.89 10.29 3.66
CA THR A 107 9.88 10.38 4.72
C THR A 107 9.02 9.12 4.87
N VAL A 108 9.30 8.07 4.10
CA VAL A 108 8.66 6.74 4.25
C VAL A 108 9.25 6.01 5.45
N GLY A 109 8.39 5.64 6.40
CA GLY A 109 8.77 5.00 7.66
C GLY A 109 8.50 3.51 7.76
N ALA A 110 8.93 2.93 8.88
CA ALA A 110 8.57 1.56 9.25
C ALA A 110 7.07 1.43 9.59
N PRO A 111 6.39 0.31 9.28
CA PRO A 111 6.87 -0.84 8.51
C PRO A 111 6.78 -0.66 6.98
N GLY A 112 6.31 0.49 6.48
CA GLY A 112 6.17 0.75 5.04
C GLY A 112 7.50 0.74 4.27
N ALA A 113 8.64 0.82 4.96
CA ALA A 113 9.96 0.68 4.35
C ALA A 113 10.29 -0.76 3.93
N ALA A 114 9.57 -1.78 4.42
CA ALA A 114 9.82 -3.19 4.11
C ALA A 114 9.72 -3.50 2.60
N ASP A 115 10.58 -4.39 2.10
CA ASP A 115 10.60 -4.79 0.68
C ASP A 115 9.31 -5.49 0.24
N GLU A 116 8.79 -6.38 1.08
CA GLU A 116 7.57 -7.15 0.76
C GLU A 116 6.28 -6.33 1.00
N ALA A 117 6.33 -5.24 1.77
CA ALA A 117 5.16 -4.39 1.99
C ALA A 117 4.67 -3.77 0.68
N LEU A 118 3.36 -3.72 0.48
CA LEU A 118 2.74 -2.83 -0.52
C LEU A 118 2.45 -1.48 0.15
N THR A 119 3.35 -0.53 -0.06
CA THR A 119 3.34 0.78 0.61
C THR A 119 2.59 1.80 -0.22
N VAL A 120 1.59 2.45 0.38
CA VAL A 120 0.56 3.20 -0.36
C VAL A 120 0.63 4.70 -0.09
N ALA A 121 0.87 5.46 -1.15
CA ALA A 121 0.80 6.91 -1.20
C ALA A 121 -0.65 7.42 -1.30
N ALA A 122 -0.89 8.68 -0.96
CA ALA A 122 -2.20 9.31 -1.07
C ALA A 122 -2.28 10.29 -2.25
N VAL A 123 -3.33 10.14 -3.06
CA VAL A 123 -3.77 11.14 -4.04
C VAL A 123 -5.16 11.68 -3.69
N ASP A 124 -5.50 12.84 -4.24
CA ASP A 124 -6.84 13.40 -4.18
C ASP A 124 -7.74 12.92 -5.35
N LYS A 125 -8.98 13.41 -5.38
CA LYS A 125 -9.98 13.08 -6.41
C LYS A 125 -9.60 13.54 -7.83
N SER A 126 -8.59 14.38 -7.96
CA SER A 126 -8.07 14.91 -9.22
C SER A 126 -6.74 14.27 -9.60
N ASP A 127 -6.41 13.12 -9.00
CA ASP A 127 -5.14 12.40 -9.19
C ASP A 127 -3.91 13.26 -8.84
N GLN A 128 -4.06 14.27 -7.98
CA GLN A 128 -2.92 15.05 -7.48
C GLN A 128 -2.33 14.42 -6.23
N MET A 129 -1.00 14.40 -6.13
CA MET A 129 -0.32 13.92 -4.94
C MET A 129 -0.72 14.75 -3.73
N ALA A 130 -1.17 14.09 -2.67
CA ALA A 130 -1.44 14.76 -1.41
C ALA A 130 -0.13 15.32 -0.84
N ARG A 131 -0.10 16.61 -0.49
CA ARG A 131 1.12 17.27 0.01
C ARG A 131 1.74 16.54 1.21
N PHE A 132 0.91 15.98 2.09
CA PHE A 132 1.36 15.26 3.28
C PHE A 132 1.91 13.86 2.96
N SER A 133 1.61 13.27 1.80
CA SER A 133 1.98 11.89 1.50
C SER A 133 3.50 11.75 1.56
N SER A 134 3.99 10.89 2.46
CA SER A 134 5.41 10.58 2.58
C SER A 134 5.96 10.11 1.23
N ARG A 135 7.21 10.48 0.98
CA ARG A 135 7.92 10.25 -0.27
C ARG A 135 9.21 9.50 -0.01
N GLY A 136 9.60 8.69 -0.97
CA GLY A 136 10.92 8.11 -1.00
C GLY A 136 12.00 9.12 -1.41
N PRO A 137 13.17 8.63 -1.82
CA PRO A 137 13.58 7.22 -1.73
C PRO A 137 13.55 6.68 -0.30
N ARG A 138 13.59 5.36 -0.13
CA ARG A 138 13.82 4.75 1.18
C ARG A 138 15.18 5.21 1.71
N VAL A 139 15.20 5.56 3.00
CA VAL A 139 16.41 5.99 3.70
C VAL A 139 17.50 4.93 3.57
N GLY A 140 18.75 5.37 3.41
CA GLY A 140 19.93 4.50 3.44
C GLY A 140 20.25 3.84 2.10
N ASP A 141 19.31 3.11 1.49
CA ASP A 141 19.60 2.30 0.30
C ASP A 141 19.00 2.83 -1.01
N GLY A 142 18.20 3.90 -0.97
CA GLY A 142 17.68 4.53 -2.17
C GLY A 142 16.49 3.80 -2.82
N ALA A 143 15.90 2.82 -2.14
CA ALA A 143 14.82 2.02 -2.73
C ALA A 143 13.60 2.86 -3.16
N VAL A 144 12.93 2.40 -4.22
CA VAL A 144 11.65 2.96 -4.61
C VAL A 144 10.59 2.63 -3.56
N LYS A 145 10.15 3.68 -2.86
CA LYS A 145 8.95 3.73 -2.02
C LYS A 145 8.31 5.12 -2.20
N PRO A 146 6.98 5.27 -2.05
CA PRO A 146 5.98 4.21 -1.91
C PRO A 146 5.90 3.32 -3.16
N ASP A 147 5.23 2.18 -3.07
CA ASP A 147 5.10 1.24 -4.19
C ASP A 147 4.01 1.68 -5.19
N ILE A 148 2.94 2.28 -4.68
CA ILE A 148 1.74 2.63 -5.44
C ILE A 148 0.98 3.76 -4.72
N SER A 149 -0.01 4.36 -5.38
CA SER A 149 -0.89 5.37 -4.79
C SER A 149 -2.37 4.99 -4.87
N ALA A 150 -3.17 5.56 -3.97
CA ALA A 150 -4.62 5.40 -3.95
C ALA A 150 -5.30 6.65 -3.37
N PRO A 151 -6.63 6.81 -3.55
CA PRO A 151 -7.38 7.92 -2.96
C PRO A 151 -7.22 7.99 -1.44
N GLY A 152 -6.72 9.11 -0.94
CA GLY A 152 -6.44 9.32 0.49
C GLY A 152 -6.81 10.70 1.01
N VAL A 153 -7.36 11.58 0.19
CA VAL A 153 -7.79 12.94 0.57
C VAL A 153 -9.31 13.03 0.61
N ASP A 154 -9.83 13.57 1.71
CA ASP A 154 -11.26 13.82 1.98
C ASP A 154 -12.14 12.58 1.84
N ILE A 155 -11.60 11.41 2.18
CA ILE A 155 -12.29 10.12 2.07
C ILE A 155 -13.41 10.06 3.10
N VAL A 156 -14.64 9.89 2.61
CA VAL A 156 -15.83 9.72 3.43
C VAL A 156 -16.04 8.23 3.71
N ALA A 157 -15.97 7.84 4.98
CA ALA A 157 -16.23 6.47 5.41
C ALA A 157 -16.92 6.45 6.78
N ALA A 158 -17.20 5.26 7.31
CA ALA A 158 -18.01 5.09 8.51
C ALA A 158 -17.40 5.81 9.72
N ARG A 159 -18.26 6.48 10.46
CA ARG A 159 -17.95 7.20 11.69
C ARG A 159 -18.33 6.32 12.89
N ALA A 160 -17.35 6.00 13.72
CA ALA A 160 -17.64 5.34 14.99
C ALA A 160 -18.45 6.26 15.91
N LYS A 161 -19.52 5.74 16.51
CA LYS A 161 -20.37 6.48 17.45
C LYS A 161 -19.53 7.06 18.60
N GLY A 162 -19.78 8.32 18.95
CA GLY A 162 -19.06 8.99 20.05
C GLY A 162 -17.60 9.31 19.73
N THR A 163 -17.22 9.41 18.44
CA THR A 163 -15.87 9.79 18.02
C THR A 163 -15.86 11.09 17.20
N GLY A 164 -14.69 11.75 17.18
CA GLY A 164 -14.48 13.05 16.56
C GLY A 164 -13.37 13.06 15.49
N MET A 165 -13.10 11.93 14.83
CA MET A 165 -12.12 11.93 13.75
C MET A 165 -12.65 12.66 12.52
N GLY A 166 -11.79 13.50 11.93
CA GLY A 166 -12.04 14.16 10.67
C GLY A 166 -13.17 15.18 10.75
N LYS A 167 -13.83 15.43 9.62
CA LYS A 167 -14.99 16.31 9.52
C LYS A 167 -16.25 15.47 9.42
N PRO A 168 -17.11 15.45 10.46
CA PRO A 168 -18.41 14.78 10.39
C PRO A 168 -19.20 15.20 9.15
N VAL A 169 -19.74 14.22 8.44
CA VAL A 169 -20.67 14.42 7.33
C VAL A 169 -22.11 14.30 7.84
N ASP A 170 -22.35 13.26 8.64
CA ASP A 170 -23.60 13.00 9.34
C ASP A 170 -23.33 12.12 10.59
N ASP A 171 -24.37 11.51 11.15
CA ASP A 171 -24.26 10.63 12.33
C ASP A 171 -23.49 9.33 12.04
N PHE A 172 -23.45 8.90 10.77
CA PHE A 172 -22.89 7.61 10.33
C PHE A 172 -21.57 7.74 9.57
N TYR A 173 -21.24 8.92 9.06
CA TYR A 173 -20.08 9.13 8.19
C TYR A 173 -19.24 10.35 8.57
N THR A 174 -17.94 10.25 8.33
CA THR A 174 -16.97 11.33 8.51
C THR A 174 -15.96 11.34 7.37
N SER A 175 -15.48 12.52 7.00
CA SER A 175 -14.43 12.72 6.01
C SER A 175 -13.07 12.86 6.69
N ALA A 176 -12.06 12.13 6.20
CA ALA A 176 -10.70 12.19 6.72
C ALA A 176 -9.66 12.10 5.59
N SER A 177 -8.48 12.67 5.84
CA SER A 177 -7.36 12.71 4.91
C SER A 177 -6.13 12.06 5.53
N GLY A 178 -5.43 11.24 4.75
CA GLY A 178 -4.19 10.58 5.15
C GLY A 178 -3.87 9.38 4.26
N THR A 179 -2.60 8.96 4.24
CA THR A 179 -2.22 7.66 3.65
C THR A 179 -2.89 6.50 4.39
N SER A 180 -3.32 6.71 5.64
CA SER A 180 -4.19 5.81 6.40
C SER A 180 -5.53 5.51 5.72
N MET A 181 -6.01 6.39 4.83
CA MET A 181 -7.23 6.23 4.05
C MET A 181 -6.94 5.69 2.64
N ALA A 182 -5.74 5.92 2.11
CA ALA A 182 -5.28 5.32 0.85
C ALA A 182 -4.99 3.81 1.00
N SER A 183 -4.31 3.42 2.07
CA SER A 183 -4.00 2.01 2.38
C SER A 183 -5.23 1.09 2.34
N PRO A 184 -6.38 1.40 2.98
CA PRO A 184 -7.54 0.52 2.93
C PRO A 184 -8.22 0.45 1.56
N HIS A 185 -8.13 1.48 0.71
CA HIS A 185 -8.56 1.34 -0.68
C HIS A 185 -7.74 0.26 -1.40
N MET A 186 -6.43 0.27 -1.18
CA MET A 186 -5.52 -0.73 -1.73
C MET A 186 -5.76 -2.13 -1.14
N ALA A 187 -6.02 -2.24 0.15
CA ALA A 187 -6.33 -3.51 0.78
C ALA A 187 -7.63 -4.12 0.24
N GLY A 188 -8.65 -3.30 -0.01
CA GLY A 188 -9.86 -3.75 -0.68
C GLY A 188 -9.61 -4.16 -2.14
N ALA A 189 -8.77 -3.42 -2.88
CA ALA A 189 -8.34 -3.83 -4.22
C ALA A 189 -7.64 -5.19 -4.20
N ALA A 190 -6.70 -5.39 -3.28
CA ALA A 190 -6.01 -6.67 -3.09
C ALA A 190 -6.97 -7.81 -2.72
N ALA A 191 -7.99 -7.55 -1.90
CA ALA A 191 -9.01 -8.54 -1.56
C ALA A 191 -9.86 -8.96 -2.78
N ILE A 192 -10.17 -8.02 -3.68
CA ILE A 192 -10.85 -8.35 -4.96
C ILE A 192 -9.97 -9.26 -5.81
N ILE A 193 -8.67 -8.96 -5.92
CA ILE A 193 -7.74 -9.79 -6.69
C ILE A 193 -7.58 -11.18 -6.06
N ALA A 194 -7.43 -11.26 -4.73
CA ALA A 194 -7.37 -12.54 -4.02
C ALA A 194 -8.64 -13.38 -4.22
N GLN A 195 -9.81 -12.74 -4.33
CA GLN A 195 -11.06 -13.45 -4.64
C GLN A 195 -11.07 -14.01 -6.07
N GLN A 196 -10.58 -13.23 -7.06
CA GLN A 196 -10.56 -13.65 -8.47
C GLN A 196 -9.47 -14.70 -8.74
N HIS A 197 -8.35 -14.62 -8.03
CA HIS A 197 -7.16 -15.46 -8.21
C HIS A 197 -6.73 -16.04 -6.85
N PRO A 198 -7.46 -17.04 -6.32
CA PRO A 198 -7.24 -17.58 -4.97
C PRO A 198 -5.93 -18.35 -4.81
N ASP A 199 -5.25 -18.66 -5.93
CA ASP A 199 -3.94 -19.30 -5.99
C ASP A 199 -2.78 -18.30 -6.02
N PHE A 200 -3.06 -16.98 -6.13
CA PHE A 200 -2.01 -15.97 -6.10
C PHE A 200 -1.48 -15.76 -4.69
N THR A 201 -0.17 -15.77 -4.58
CA THR A 201 0.53 -15.27 -3.40
C THR A 201 0.36 -13.76 -3.27
N GLY A 202 0.50 -13.23 -2.05
CA GLY A 202 0.49 -11.80 -1.80
C GLY A 202 1.53 -11.03 -2.63
N ARG A 203 2.67 -11.65 -2.94
CA ARG A 203 3.69 -11.06 -3.83
C ARG A 203 3.20 -10.94 -5.27
N GLN A 204 2.50 -11.94 -5.80
CA GLN A 204 1.88 -11.87 -7.13
C GLN A 204 0.80 -10.80 -7.17
N ILE A 205 -0.06 -10.73 -6.15
CA ILE A 205 -1.08 -9.67 -6.01
C ILE A 205 -0.42 -8.28 -5.99
N LYS A 206 0.62 -8.09 -5.16
CA LYS A 206 1.41 -6.85 -5.11
C LYS A 206 1.93 -6.46 -6.50
N SER A 207 2.61 -7.39 -7.17
CA SER A 207 3.26 -7.14 -8.46
C SER A 207 2.25 -6.80 -9.55
N LEU A 208 1.12 -7.51 -9.57
CA LEU A 208 0.02 -7.28 -10.50
C LEU A 208 -0.61 -5.89 -10.31
N LEU A 209 -0.96 -5.53 -9.08
CA LEU A 209 -1.58 -4.23 -8.78
C LEU A 209 -0.67 -3.07 -9.20
N MET A 210 0.64 -3.22 -9.02
CA MET A 210 1.61 -2.21 -9.44
C MET A 210 1.74 -2.13 -10.95
N ALA A 211 1.86 -3.27 -11.63
CA ALA A 211 2.02 -3.33 -13.07
C ALA A 211 0.80 -2.86 -13.86
N THR A 212 -0.38 -2.91 -13.25
CA THR A 212 -1.65 -2.51 -13.87
C THR A 212 -2.14 -1.14 -13.44
N SER A 213 -1.41 -0.48 -12.54
CA SER A 213 -1.72 0.87 -12.08
C SER A 213 -1.70 1.90 -13.21
N LYS A 214 -2.42 3.00 -13.00
CA LYS A 214 -2.44 4.15 -13.90
C LYS A 214 -1.32 5.11 -13.49
N ASP A 215 -0.28 5.21 -14.31
CA ASP A 215 0.74 6.26 -14.16
C ASP A 215 0.09 7.65 -14.26
N LEU A 216 0.38 8.50 -13.27
CA LEU A 216 -0.14 9.86 -13.18
C LEU A 216 0.84 10.92 -13.69
N GLY A 217 2.06 10.53 -14.07
CA GLY A 217 3.13 11.44 -14.50
C GLY A 217 3.80 12.21 -13.36
N HIS A 218 3.59 11.79 -12.10
CA HIS A 218 4.29 12.34 -10.94
C HIS A 218 5.64 11.67 -10.71
N ASP A 219 6.45 12.25 -9.84
CA ASP A 219 7.72 11.66 -9.42
C ASP A 219 7.55 10.23 -8.86
N LEU A 220 8.43 9.31 -9.28
CA LEU A 220 8.38 7.89 -8.89
C LEU A 220 8.43 7.70 -7.37
N PHE A 221 9.22 8.51 -6.66
CA PHE A 221 9.31 8.46 -5.21
C PHE A 221 8.13 9.15 -4.50
N ALA A 222 7.21 9.77 -5.25
CA ALA A 222 5.95 10.29 -4.73
C ALA A 222 4.77 9.33 -4.99
N GLN A 223 4.55 8.90 -6.24
CA GLN A 223 3.39 8.08 -6.62
C GLN A 223 3.64 6.57 -6.58
N GLY A 224 4.89 6.13 -6.60
CA GLY A 224 5.25 4.75 -6.91
C GLY A 224 4.93 4.40 -8.37
N SER A 225 4.40 3.20 -8.60
CA SER A 225 4.01 2.72 -9.94
C SER A 225 2.86 3.51 -10.60
N GLY A 226 2.05 4.23 -9.81
CA GLY A 226 0.86 4.90 -10.29
C GLY A 226 -0.29 4.81 -9.29
N ARG A 227 -1.48 5.25 -9.69
CA ARG A 227 -2.72 5.04 -8.91
C ARG A 227 -3.31 3.68 -9.24
N VAL A 228 -3.77 2.97 -8.22
CA VAL A 228 -4.50 1.70 -8.40
C VAL A 228 -5.59 1.78 -9.47
N ASP A 229 -5.67 0.73 -10.27
CA ASP A 229 -6.71 0.51 -11.27
C ASP A 229 -7.14 -0.97 -11.22
N VAL A 230 -8.15 -1.27 -10.40
CA VAL A 230 -8.62 -2.64 -10.17
C VAL A 230 -9.13 -3.28 -11.46
N ALA A 231 -9.78 -2.50 -12.33
CA ALA A 231 -10.36 -3.02 -13.57
C ALA A 231 -9.29 -3.58 -14.52
N ARG A 232 -8.08 -3.02 -14.49
CA ARG A 232 -6.93 -3.54 -15.26
C ARG A 232 -6.29 -4.77 -14.63
N ALA A 233 -6.55 -5.05 -13.36
CA ALA A 233 -5.94 -6.13 -12.60
C ALA A 233 -6.78 -7.41 -12.51
N ILE A 234 -8.08 -7.37 -12.81
CA ILE A 234 -8.99 -8.52 -12.60
C ILE A 234 -8.71 -9.73 -13.50
N ASP A 235 -8.19 -9.53 -14.72
CA ASP A 235 -7.96 -10.59 -15.70
C ASP A 235 -6.57 -10.43 -16.37
N PRO A 236 -5.49 -10.72 -15.63
CA PRO A 236 -4.14 -10.54 -16.14
C PRO A 236 -3.72 -11.70 -17.02
N LYS A 237 -3.34 -11.41 -18.27
CA LYS A 237 -2.69 -12.41 -19.13
C LYS A 237 -1.25 -12.69 -18.72
N ILE A 238 -0.57 -11.65 -18.24
CA ILE A 238 0.85 -11.68 -17.89
C ILE A 238 1.01 -11.05 -16.51
N ILE A 239 1.78 -11.71 -15.64
CA ILE A 239 2.09 -11.23 -14.29
C ILE A 239 3.60 -11.02 -14.18
N PRO A 240 4.08 -9.81 -13.83
CA PRO A 240 5.49 -9.61 -13.53
C PRO A 240 5.84 -10.22 -12.18
N GLU A 241 7.02 -10.83 -12.10
CA GLU A 241 7.53 -11.45 -10.88
C GLU A 241 8.31 -10.43 -10.02
N GLY A 242 7.57 -9.50 -9.40
CA GLY A 242 8.11 -8.56 -8.43
C GLY A 242 8.55 -7.22 -9.00
N ASN A 243 8.98 -6.34 -8.07
CA ASN A 243 9.58 -5.05 -8.41
C ASN A 243 11.09 -5.16 -8.41
N LEU A 244 11.72 -4.41 -9.30
CA LEU A 244 13.16 -4.26 -9.29
C LEU A 244 13.56 -3.00 -8.53
N ASN A 245 14.43 -3.20 -7.55
CA ASN A 245 15.14 -2.12 -6.90
C ASN A 245 16.64 -2.29 -7.17
N PHE A 246 17.25 -1.27 -7.77
CA PHE A 246 18.69 -1.21 -8.02
C PHE A 246 19.45 -0.57 -6.86
N GLY A 247 18.74 0.11 -5.96
CA GLY A 247 19.31 0.84 -4.83
C GLY A 247 20.20 2.00 -5.28
N ARG A 248 20.93 2.55 -4.30
CA ARG A 248 21.94 3.58 -4.52
C ARG A 248 23.28 2.95 -4.91
N ALA A 249 23.80 3.33 -6.08
CA ALA A 249 25.16 2.99 -6.48
C ALA A 249 26.15 4.05 -5.96
N GLU A 250 26.88 3.76 -4.89
CA GLU A 250 27.92 4.65 -4.35
C GLU A 250 29.25 4.46 -5.09
N TYR A 251 29.97 5.55 -5.37
CA TYR A 251 31.27 5.47 -6.02
C TYR A 251 32.35 4.94 -5.05
N PRO A 252 33.25 4.05 -5.49
CA PRO A 252 33.30 3.39 -6.80
C PRO A 252 32.26 2.26 -6.90
N HIS A 253 31.46 2.22 -7.96
CA HIS A 253 30.43 1.21 -8.17
C HIS A 253 30.76 0.27 -9.33
N ALA A 254 30.28 -0.97 -9.22
CA ALA A 254 30.22 -1.92 -10.32
C ALA A 254 28.83 -1.86 -10.99
N PRO A 255 28.72 -2.25 -12.27
CA PRO A 255 27.42 -2.42 -12.93
C PRO A 255 26.51 -3.36 -12.12
N VAL A 256 25.25 -2.97 -11.95
CA VAL A 256 24.24 -3.77 -11.25
C VAL A 256 23.28 -4.36 -12.29
N SER A 257 23.22 -5.69 -12.35
CA SER A 257 22.27 -6.42 -13.20
C SER A 257 21.14 -7.01 -12.38
N ARG A 258 19.92 -6.98 -12.93
CA ARG A 258 18.71 -7.61 -12.36
C ARG A 258 17.91 -8.24 -13.49
N THR A 259 17.25 -9.36 -13.20
CA THR A 259 16.39 -10.07 -14.14
C THR A 259 14.95 -9.60 -13.95
N VAL A 260 14.29 -9.18 -15.03
CA VAL A 260 12.84 -9.03 -15.07
C VAL A 260 12.26 -10.37 -15.51
N ALA A 261 11.31 -10.90 -14.75
CA ALA A 261 10.60 -12.13 -15.10
C ALA A 261 9.09 -11.87 -15.20
N TYR A 262 8.45 -12.62 -16.09
CA TYR A 262 7.02 -12.56 -16.37
C TYR A 262 6.47 -13.98 -16.45
N THR A 263 5.33 -14.21 -15.83
CA THR A 263 4.57 -15.45 -15.96
C THR A 263 3.43 -15.25 -16.96
N ASN A 264 3.32 -16.10 -17.97
CA ASN A 264 2.15 -16.17 -18.85
C ASN A 264 1.08 -17.05 -18.20
N TRP A 265 -0.08 -16.47 -17.91
CA TRP A 265 -1.21 -17.11 -17.26
C TRP A 265 -2.32 -17.54 -18.23
N THR A 266 -1.98 -17.61 -19.51
CA THR A 266 -2.88 -18.08 -20.57
C THR A 266 -2.36 -19.38 -21.16
N ASP A 267 -3.26 -20.17 -21.76
CA ASP A 267 -2.91 -21.39 -22.50
C ASP A 267 -2.30 -21.09 -23.87
N GLU A 268 -2.20 -19.82 -24.26
CA GLU A 268 -1.74 -19.37 -25.58
C GLU A 268 -0.42 -18.59 -25.47
N PRO A 269 0.48 -18.67 -26.46
CA PRO A 269 1.68 -17.85 -26.49
C PRO A 269 1.35 -16.35 -26.53
N VAL A 270 1.97 -15.58 -25.62
CA VAL A 270 1.87 -14.11 -25.60
C VAL A 270 3.18 -13.49 -26.08
N THR A 271 3.11 -12.54 -27.01
CA THR A 271 4.26 -11.74 -27.46
C THR A 271 4.27 -10.39 -26.75
N LEU A 272 5.40 -10.04 -26.12
CA LEU A 272 5.59 -8.77 -25.43
C LEU A 272 6.58 -7.88 -26.20
N ALA A 273 6.21 -6.63 -26.40
CA ALA A 273 7.13 -5.58 -26.83
C ALA A 273 7.67 -4.85 -25.60
N LEU A 274 8.91 -5.15 -25.22
CA LEU A 274 9.55 -4.55 -24.05
C LEU A 274 10.33 -3.30 -24.45
N ALA A 275 10.15 -2.23 -23.68
CA ALA A 275 10.91 -1.00 -23.79
C ALA A 275 11.37 -0.56 -22.40
N VAL A 276 12.56 0.02 -22.30
CA VAL A 276 13.10 0.60 -21.07
C VAL A 276 13.19 2.10 -21.25
N SER A 277 12.61 2.83 -20.31
CA SER A 277 12.81 4.28 -20.18
C SER A 277 13.54 4.55 -18.86
N ALA A 278 14.45 5.52 -18.87
CA ALA A 278 15.19 5.95 -17.69
C ALA A 278 15.05 7.46 -17.56
N SER A 279 14.57 7.93 -16.41
CA SER A 279 14.55 9.34 -16.04
C SER A 279 15.61 9.61 -14.99
N GLN A 280 16.45 10.61 -15.20
CA GLN A 280 17.30 11.15 -14.14
C GLN A 280 16.49 12.19 -13.37
N ALA A 281 16.46 12.10 -12.03
CA ALA A 281 16.00 13.21 -11.21
C ALA A 281 17.04 14.33 -11.31
N ASP A 282 16.61 15.54 -11.71
CA ASP A 282 17.45 16.70 -12.03
C ASP A 282 18.53 17.02 -10.98
N ARG A 283 19.74 16.48 -11.14
CA ARG A 283 21.04 17.12 -10.82
C ARG A 283 22.14 16.51 -11.69
N PRO A 284 23.07 17.31 -12.24
CA PRO A 284 24.27 16.77 -12.87
C PRO A 284 25.10 16.08 -11.79
N ALA A 285 25.56 14.86 -12.08
CA ALA A 285 26.60 14.21 -11.27
C ALA A 285 27.85 15.13 -11.23
N PRO A 286 28.55 15.24 -10.08
CA PRO A 286 29.87 15.87 -10.04
C PRO A 286 30.89 15.08 -10.89
#